data_AF-A0A0A2HZ02-F1
#
_entry.id   AF-A0A0A2HZ02-F1
#
_cell.length_a   1.000
_cell.length_b   1.000
_cell.length_c   1.000
_cell.angle_alpha   90.00
_cell.angle_beta   90.00
_cell.angle_gamma   90.00
#
_symmetry.space_group_name_H-M   'P 1'
#
loop_
_entity.id
_entity.type
_entity.pdbx_description
1 polymer ?
#
loop_
_entity_poly.entity_id
_entity_poly.type
_entity_poly.pdbx_seq_one_letter_code
_entity_poly.pdbx_strand_id
1 'polypeptide(L)'
;MSTFLIPLALPVQPWAHDHRFADRTILPAVESMRLLALTATEACPTVDPKIMTDTAFTRFVEIAPDAAVLEILVRLTEVSSGVVRAGLLSRSRVKAMTRLVSHCDLTFAAAPSPPTEVRCLPAPPAANSALEISVDRIYRDLVPFGPTYRTLRDRLRLTADMAWGRVRAPELPRMDGVRGPLGNPFPLDGAMHAACVHGQRLVDFIPFPVGFAARVIARPTEGGESYAVRVRLRSRADNELVYDLAILDEGGRLRETVTALRMRDVSGGRIRPPAWVKAS
;
A
#
# COMPACT_ATOMS: atom_id res chain seq x y z
N MET A 1 -0.29 30.00 4.04
CA MET A 1 -0.24 28.53 4.11
C MET A 1 -0.56 28.12 5.54
N SER A 2 -1.73 27.56 5.76
CA SER A 2 -2.15 27.08 7.08
C SER A 2 -1.61 25.68 7.30
N THR A 3 -1.04 25.42 8.49
CA THR A 3 -0.59 24.08 8.90
C THR A 3 -1.25 23.70 10.20
N PHE A 4 -1.86 22.52 10.22
CA PHE A 4 -2.51 21.93 11.38
C PHE A 4 -1.74 20.68 11.79
N LEU A 5 -1.65 20.45 13.11
CA LEU A 5 -1.12 19.23 13.67
C LEU A 5 -2.17 18.65 14.61
N ILE A 6 -2.75 17.54 14.19
CA ILE A 6 -3.90 16.90 14.83
C ILE A 6 -3.40 15.63 15.53
N PRO A 7 -3.37 15.59 16.88
CA PRO A 7 -3.07 14.36 17.60
C PRO A 7 -4.24 13.38 17.47
N LEU A 8 -3.94 12.09 17.24
CA LEU A 8 -4.93 11.03 17.13
C LEU A 8 -4.50 9.83 17.97
N ALA A 9 -5.47 9.26 18.67
CA ALA A 9 -5.37 7.99 19.37
C ALA A 9 -6.05 6.92 18.50
N LEU A 10 -5.26 6.18 17.71
CA LEU A 10 -5.78 5.18 16.76
C LEU A 10 -5.96 3.82 17.48
N PRO A 11 -7.19 3.30 17.64
CA PRO A 11 -7.39 1.97 18.21
C PRO A 11 -6.75 0.89 17.32
N VAL A 12 -5.94 0.03 17.92
CA VAL A 12 -5.32 -1.10 17.22
C VAL A 12 -6.40 -2.11 16.88
N GLN A 13 -6.57 -2.37 15.60
CA GLN A 13 -7.59 -3.29 15.11
C GLN A 13 -7.13 -4.75 15.33
N PRO A 14 -8.06 -5.72 15.52
CA PRO A 14 -7.70 -7.12 15.76
C PRO A 14 -6.81 -7.73 14.68
N TRP A 15 -6.96 -7.31 13.43
CA TRP A 15 -6.16 -7.78 12.30
C TRP A 15 -4.81 -7.06 12.14
N ALA A 16 -4.51 -6.03 12.92
CA ALA A 16 -3.28 -5.27 12.76
C ALA A 16 -2.04 -6.17 12.91
N HIS A 17 -2.11 -7.17 13.80
CA HIS A 17 -1.03 -8.13 14.06
C HIS A 17 -0.74 -9.08 12.89
N ASP A 18 -1.62 -9.15 11.88
CA ASP A 18 -1.40 -9.95 10.69
C ASP A 18 -0.44 -9.29 9.69
N HIS A 19 -0.17 -7.98 9.80
CA HIS A 19 0.82 -7.31 8.95
C HIS A 19 2.18 -7.24 9.65
N ARG A 20 3.10 -8.14 9.24
CA ARG A 20 4.38 -8.35 9.94
C ARG A 20 5.59 -8.20 9.02
N PHE A 21 6.68 -7.68 9.60
CA PHE A 21 8.00 -7.62 8.99
C PHE A 21 9.07 -7.84 10.06
N ALA A 22 10.00 -8.77 9.82
CA ALA A 22 11.08 -9.12 10.75
C ALA A 22 10.58 -9.32 12.20
N ASP A 23 9.55 -10.17 12.35
CA ASP A 23 8.83 -10.49 13.59
C ASP A 23 8.07 -9.35 14.27
N ARG A 24 8.15 -8.13 13.76
CA ARG A 24 7.44 -6.96 14.27
C ARG A 24 6.09 -6.77 13.58
N THR A 25 5.09 -6.33 14.33
CA THR A 25 3.84 -5.83 13.75
C THR A 25 4.05 -4.41 13.27
N ILE A 26 3.77 -4.17 11.98
CA ILE A 26 3.99 -2.87 11.34
C ILE A 26 2.64 -2.35 10.84
N LEU A 27 2.33 -1.07 11.08
CA LEU A 27 1.17 -0.43 10.46
C LEU A 27 1.35 -0.44 8.93
N PRO A 28 0.42 -1.04 8.17
CA PRO A 28 0.52 -1.08 6.72
C PRO A 28 0.49 0.32 6.10
N ALA A 29 1.16 0.48 4.98
CA ALA A 29 1.14 1.70 4.18
C ALA A 29 -0.30 2.11 3.79
N VAL A 30 -1.15 1.14 3.46
CA VAL A 30 -2.56 1.34 3.10
C VAL A 30 -3.39 1.91 4.26
N GLU A 31 -3.11 1.53 5.50
CA GLU A 31 -3.77 2.09 6.69
C GLU A 31 -3.30 3.51 6.98
N SER A 32 -2.01 3.78 6.76
CA SER A 32 -1.45 5.14 6.86
C SER A 32 -2.16 6.09 5.87
N MET A 33 -2.33 5.67 4.61
CA MET A 33 -3.07 6.45 3.61
C MET A 33 -4.53 6.65 3.99
N ARG A 34 -5.20 5.59 4.46
CA ARG A 34 -6.60 5.65 4.90
C ARG A 34 -6.81 6.66 6.02
N LEU A 35 -5.94 6.62 7.03
CA LEU A 35 -6.00 7.55 8.14
C LEU A 35 -5.80 9.00 7.66
N LEU A 36 -4.77 9.25 6.85
CA LEU A 36 -4.52 10.60 6.32
C LEU A 36 -5.70 11.10 5.49
N ALA A 37 -6.33 10.24 4.70
CA ALA A 37 -7.50 10.59 3.90
C ALA A 37 -8.70 10.97 4.77
N LEU A 38 -9.01 10.16 5.79
CA LEU A 38 -10.10 10.45 6.72
C LEU A 38 -9.88 11.80 7.42
N THR A 39 -8.70 12.02 7.99
CA THR A 39 -8.39 13.27 8.71
C THR A 39 -8.36 14.48 7.77
N ALA A 40 -7.82 14.34 6.56
CA ALA A 40 -7.77 15.44 5.59
C ALA A 40 -9.18 15.81 5.10
N THR A 41 -10.04 14.83 4.81
CA THR A 41 -11.42 15.10 4.38
C THR A 41 -12.25 15.75 5.49
N GLU A 42 -12.05 15.36 6.75
CA GLU A 42 -12.75 15.96 7.89
C GLU A 42 -12.30 17.42 8.12
N ALA A 43 -10.99 17.69 8.07
CA ALA A 43 -10.45 19.03 8.31
C ALA A 43 -10.54 19.97 7.10
N CYS A 44 -10.57 19.42 5.87
CA CYS A 44 -10.54 20.17 4.62
C CYS A 44 -11.53 19.54 3.61
N PRO A 45 -12.84 19.89 3.68
CA PRO A 45 -13.87 19.28 2.83
C PRO A 45 -13.69 19.46 1.32
N THR A 46 -12.83 20.39 0.90
CA THR A 46 -12.49 20.66 -0.51
C THR A 46 -11.41 19.74 -1.08
N VAL A 47 -10.95 18.75 -0.32
CA VAL A 47 -9.96 17.76 -0.76
C VAL A 47 -10.65 16.58 -1.45
N ASP A 48 -10.08 16.10 -2.55
CA ASP A 48 -10.44 14.79 -3.13
C ASP A 48 -9.46 13.70 -2.62
N PRO A 49 -9.85 12.87 -1.64
CA PRO A 49 -8.99 11.83 -1.09
C PRO A 49 -8.69 10.70 -2.09
N LYS A 50 -9.42 10.61 -3.21
CA LYS A 50 -9.25 9.54 -4.21
C LYS A 50 -8.06 9.78 -5.13
N ILE A 51 -7.49 10.98 -5.13
CA ILE A 51 -6.30 11.33 -5.90
C ILE A 51 -5.19 11.72 -4.94
N MET A 52 -4.17 10.86 -4.87
CA MET A 52 -2.98 11.08 -4.07
C MET A 52 -1.76 11.18 -4.97
N THR A 53 -0.88 12.15 -4.71
CA THR A 53 0.41 12.28 -5.39
C THR A 53 1.55 12.37 -4.39
N ASP A 54 2.78 12.27 -4.90
CA ASP A 54 4.01 12.53 -4.16
C ASP A 54 4.11 11.75 -2.84
N THR A 55 3.67 10.49 -2.87
CA THR A 55 3.60 9.67 -1.67
C THR A 55 4.97 9.09 -1.33
N ALA A 56 5.34 9.16 -0.06
CA ALA A 56 6.58 8.63 0.48
C ALA A 56 6.33 7.89 1.80
N PHE A 57 6.80 6.64 1.88
CA PHE A 57 6.85 5.84 3.10
C PHE A 57 8.29 5.84 3.61
N THR A 58 8.56 6.72 4.57
CA THR A 58 9.93 7.02 5.01
C THR A 58 10.39 6.12 6.15
N ARG A 59 9.47 5.73 7.04
CA ARG A 59 9.75 4.88 8.21
C ARG A 59 8.53 4.07 8.60
N PHE A 60 8.77 2.84 9.06
CA PHE A 60 7.72 2.01 9.65
C PHE A 60 7.15 2.64 10.91
N VAL A 61 5.85 2.43 11.12
CA VAL A 61 5.18 2.62 12.41
C VAL A 61 5.05 1.23 13.01
N GLU A 62 5.80 0.95 14.07
CA GLU A 62 5.71 -0.33 14.77
C GLU A 62 4.55 -0.29 15.77
N ILE A 63 3.81 -1.39 15.82
CA ILE A 63 2.72 -1.61 16.77
C ILE A 63 3.26 -2.56 17.84
N ALA A 64 3.33 -2.09 19.08
CA ALA A 64 3.78 -2.92 20.19
C ALA A 64 2.80 -4.10 20.39
N PRO A 65 3.26 -5.29 20.82
CA PRO A 65 2.41 -6.48 20.93
C PRO A 65 1.17 -6.31 21.82
N ASP A 66 1.26 -5.47 22.84
CA ASP A 66 0.23 -5.17 23.84
C ASP A 66 -0.45 -3.80 23.63
N ALA A 67 -0.13 -3.10 22.54
CA ALA A 67 -0.71 -1.80 22.26
C ALA A 67 -2.20 -1.94 21.91
N ALA A 68 -3.07 -1.36 22.74
CA ALA A 68 -4.48 -1.18 22.42
C ALA A 68 -4.72 0.05 21.53
N VAL A 69 -3.83 1.04 21.60
CA VAL A 69 -3.92 2.33 20.92
C VAL A 69 -2.54 2.75 20.41
N LEU A 70 -2.51 3.36 19.22
CA LEU A 70 -1.34 4.02 18.66
C LEU A 70 -1.50 5.54 18.76
N GLU A 71 -0.58 6.17 19.47
CA GLU A 71 -0.47 7.63 19.56
C GLU A 71 0.30 8.18 18.36
N ILE A 72 -0.38 8.94 17.53
CA ILE A 72 0.13 9.46 16.27
C ILE A 72 -0.31 10.91 16.07
N LEU A 73 0.32 11.60 15.12
CA LEU A 73 -0.08 12.94 14.73
C LEU A 73 -0.25 13.00 13.23
N VAL A 74 -1.31 13.66 12.79
CA VAL A 74 -1.53 14.01 11.39
C VAL A 74 -1.18 15.47 11.19
N ARG A 75 -0.22 15.75 10.32
CA ARG A 75 0.07 17.10 9.84
C ARG A 75 -0.68 17.33 8.55
N LEU A 76 -1.44 18.41 8.47
CA LEU A 76 -2.08 18.88 7.25
C LEU A 76 -1.55 20.27 6.92
N THR A 77 -1.08 20.46 5.69
CA THR A 77 -0.62 21.76 5.20
C THR A 77 -1.33 22.05 3.89
N GLU A 78 -2.07 23.15 3.85
CA GLU A 78 -2.67 23.62 2.60
C GLU A 78 -1.57 24.20 1.70
N VAL A 79 -1.39 23.60 0.54
CA VAL A 79 -0.38 23.97 -0.45
C VAL A 79 -0.92 25.04 -1.39
N SER A 80 -2.16 24.85 -1.84
CA SER A 80 -2.98 25.79 -2.60
C SER A 80 -4.45 25.47 -2.34
N SER A 81 -5.38 26.30 -2.83
CA SER A 81 -6.82 26.10 -2.65
C SER A 81 -7.24 24.65 -2.92
N GLY A 82 -7.65 23.93 -1.88
CA GLY A 82 -8.12 22.54 -1.94
C GLY A 82 -7.03 21.47 -2.10
N VAL A 83 -5.76 21.83 -2.27
CA VAL A 83 -4.63 20.89 -2.35
C VAL A 83 -3.95 20.82 -0.99
N VAL A 84 -3.94 19.63 -0.39
CA VAL A 84 -3.44 19.43 0.98
C VAL A 84 -2.30 18.42 0.99
N ARG A 85 -1.16 18.83 1.54
CA ARG A 85 -0.09 17.91 1.90
C ARG A 85 -0.38 17.34 3.29
N ALA A 86 -0.48 16.02 3.37
CA ALA A 86 -0.75 15.30 4.61
C ALA A 86 0.49 14.48 5.03
N GLY A 87 0.74 14.37 6.33
CA GLY A 87 1.84 13.59 6.86
C GLY A 87 1.47 12.86 8.15
N LEU A 88 1.84 11.59 8.25
CA LEU A 88 1.71 10.76 9.45
C LEU A 88 2.99 10.81 10.26
N LEU A 89 2.86 11.19 11.52
CA LEU A 89 3.97 11.45 12.43
C LEU A 89 3.80 10.66 13.74
N SER A 90 4.91 10.37 14.40
CA SER A 90 4.92 9.95 15.81
C SER A 90 5.86 10.84 16.64
N ARG A 91 5.72 10.76 17.96
CA ARG A 91 6.68 11.36 18.90
C ARG A 91 7.70 10.31 19.29
N SER A 92 8.97 10.63 19.11
CA SER A 92 10.08 9.84 19.63
C SER A 92 10.81 10.63 20.71
N ARG A 93 11.11 9.98 21.84
CA ARG A 93 11.96 10.56 22.90
C ARG A 93 13.40 10.12 22.69
N VAL A 94 14.30 11.10 22.60
CA VAL A 94 15.75 10.87 22.60
C VAL A 94 16.32 11.70 23.74
N LYS A 95 16.73 11.03 24.81
CA LYS A 95 17.10 11.68 26.09
C LYS A 95 15.95 12.56 26.59
N ALA A 96 16.23 13.82 26.97
CA ALA A 96 15.24 14.79 27.43
C ALA A 96 14.46 15.50 26.29
N MET A 97 14.79 15.24 25.01
CA MET A 97 14.13 15.88 23.87
C MET A 97 13.07 14.99 23.25
N THR A 98 11.91 15.56 22.92
CA THR A 98 10.90 14.93 22.07
C THR A 98 11.07 15.42 20.63
N ARG A 99 11.20 14.51 19.68
CA ARG A 99 11.28 14.81 18.24
C ARG A 99 10.07 14.22 17.53
N LEU A 100 9.61 14.90 16.48
CA LEU A 100 8.62 14.36 15.57
C LEU A 100 9.32 13.51 14.51
N VAL A 101 8.75 12.34 14.22
CA VAL A 101 9.26 11.41 13.21
C VAL A 101 8.21 11.27 12.11
N SER A 102 8.57 11.58 10.86
CA SER A 102 7.73 11.31 9.69
C SER A 102 7.76 9.82 9.35
N HIS A 103 6.60 9.30 8.96
CA HIS A 103 6.41 7.91 8.55
C HIS A 103 5.83 7.82 7.15
N CYS A 104 4.81 8.62 6.87
CA CYS A 104 4.14 8.70 5.58
C CYS A 104 3.91 10.17 5.25
N ASP A 105 4.18 10.60 4.02
CA ASP A 105 3.80 11.91 3.50
C ASP A 105 3.15 11.71 2.13
N LEU A 106 2.11 12.47 1.81
CA LEU A 106 1.45 12.47 0.50
C LEU A 106 0.74 13.81 0.26
N THR A 107 0.31 14.04 -0.97
CA THR A 107 -0.50 15.20 -1.34
C THR A 107 -1.84 14.73 -1.86
N PHE A 108 -2.93 15.32 -1.38
CA PHE A 108 -4.26 15.14 -1.94
C PHE A 108 -4.61 16.27 -2.91
N ALA A 109 -5.33 15.93 -3.98
CA ALA A 109 -5.82 16.91 -4.95
C ALA A 109 -7.03 17.70 -4.43
N ALA A 110 -7.35 18.80 -5.12
CA ALA A 110 -8.57 19.56 -4.88
C ALA A 110 -9.81 18.89 -5.49
N ALA A 111 -10.94 19.00 -4.80
CA ALA A 111 -12.26 18.62 -5.30
C ALA A 111 -12.96 19.81 -5.99
N PRO A 112 -13.76 19.58 -7.05
CA PRO A 112 -13.88 18.33 -7.78
C PRO A 112 -12.63 18.11 -8.65
N SER A 113 -12.06 16.92 -8.58
CA SER A 113 -11.03 16.54 -9.55
C SER A 113 -11.69 16.13 -10.88
N PRO A 114 -11.05 16.41 -12.03
CA PRO A 114 -11.57 15.98 -13.32
C PRO A 114 -11.71 14.44 -13.34
N PRO A 115 -12.72 13.91 -14.05
CA PRO A 115 -12.88 12.48 -14.18
C PRO A 115 -11.59 11.88 -14.75
N THR A 116 -11.03 10.93 -14.03
CA THR A 116 -9.83 10.23 -14.50
C THR A 116 -10.21 9.36 -15.69
N GLU A 117 -9.50 9.50 -16.80
CA GLU A 117 -9.65 8.58 -17.93
C GLU A 117 -9.33 7.15 -17.50
N VAL A 118 -10.38 6.33 -17.40
CA VAL A 118 -10.27 4.91 -17.14
C VAL A 118 -9.85 4.23 -18.45
N ARG A 119 -8.57 3.86 -18.56
CA ARG A 119 -8.12 3.01 -19.68
C ARG A 119 -8.40 1.55 -19.35
N CYS A 120 -9.12 0.86 -20.22
CA CYS A 120 -9.20 -0.60 -20.19
C CYS A 120 -7.79 -1.17 -20.26
N LEU A 121 -7.51 -2.15 -19.40
CA LEU A 121 -6.21 -2.80 -19.38
C LEU A 121 -6.23 -4.02 -20.31
N PRO A 122 -5.13 -4.28 -21.04
CA PRO A 122 -4.99 -5.52 -21.79
C PRO A 122 -5.17 -6.74 -20.89
N ALA A 123 -5.75 -7.79 -21.47
CA ALA A 123 -5.95 -9.09 -20.84
C ALA A 123 -4.62 -9.69 -20.33
N PRO A 124 -4.66 -10.60 -19.34
CA PRO A 124 -3.47 -11.33 -18.91
C PRO A 124 -2.84 -12.11 -20.08
N PRO A 125 -1.51 -12.31 -20.08
CA PRO A 125 -0.82 -13.07 -21.12
C PRO A 125 -1.25 -14.54 -21.09
N ALA A 126 -1.05 -15.22 -22.21
CA ALA A 126 -1.30 -16.66 -22.31
C ALA A 126 -0.45 -17.43 -21.27
N ALA A 127 -1.06 -18.44 -20.66
CA ALA A 127 -0.53 -19.16 -19.49
C ALA A 127 0.84 -19.83 -19.74
N ASN A 128 1.19 -20.11 -20.99
CA ASN A 128 2.43 -20.77 -21.40
C ASN A 128 3.68 -19.86 -21.41
N SER A 129 3.55 -18.58 -21.08
CA SER A 129 4.66 -17.60 -21.10
C SER A 129 5.04 -17.05 -19.71
N ALA A 130 4.40 -17.55 -18.65
CA ALA A 130 4.54 -17.02 -17.30
C ALA A 130 4.92 -18.12 -16.29
N LEU A 131 5.83 -17.78 -15.38
CA LEU A 131 6.07 -18.55 -14.16
C LEU A 131 4.85 -18.45 -13.26
N GLU A 132 4.33 -19.58 -12.78
CA GLU A 132 3.23 -19.59 -11.81
C GLU A 132 3.68 -20.02 -10.41
N ILE A 133 3.48 -19.14 -9.43
CA ILE A 133 3.79 -19.41 -8.02
C ILE A 133 2.48 -19.54 -7.24
N SER A 134 2.30 -20.61 -6.46
CA SER A 134 1.13 -20.74 -5.58
C SER A 134 1.19 -19.74 -4.43
N VAL A 135 0.02 -19.22 -4.03
CA VAL A 135 -0.05 -18.27 -2.91
C VAL A 135 0.38 -18.88 -1.57
N ASP A 136 0.17 -20.18 -1.38
CA ASP A 136 0.65 -20.88 -0.18
C ASP A 136 2.17 -20.83 -0.06
N ARG A 137 2.88 -20.98 -1.18
CA ARG A 137 4.34 -20.87 -1.21
C ARG A 137 4.79 -19.44 -0.92
N ILE A 138 4.10 -18.44 -1.47
CA ILE A 138 4.37 -17.02 -1.24
C ILE A 138 4.28 -16.70 0.26
N TYR A 139 3.17 -17.04 0.92
CA TYR A 139 2.97 -16.69 2.33
C TYR A 139 3.77 -17.53 3.32
N ARG A 140 4.19 -18.73 2.92
CA ARG A 140 5.10 -19.55 3.72
C ARG A 140 6.54 -19.04 3.66
N ASP A 141 7.02 -18.64 2.48
CA ASP A 141 8.45 -18.47 2.24
C ASP A 141 8.88 -17.00 2.05
N LEU A 142 7.99 -16.07 1.67
CA LEU A 142 8.36 -14.69 1.29
C LEU A 142 7.94 -13.64 2.32
N VAL A 143 6.68 -13.67 2.76
CA VAL A 143 6.15 -12.69 3.71
C VAL A 143 5.20 -13.38 4.68
N PRO A 144 5.53 -13.43 5.99
CA PRO A 144 4.75 -14.16 7.00
C PRO A 144 3.53 -13.35 7.46
N PHE A 145 2.75 -12.82 6.51
CA PHE A 145 1.48 -12.18 6.82
C PHE A 145 0.53 -13.18 7.48
N GLY A 146 -0.23 -12.71 8.45
CA GLY A 146 -1.33 -13.43 9.05
C GLY A 146 -2.57 -13.42 8.14
N PRO A 147 -3.60 -14.22 8.46
CA PRO A 147 -4.71 -14.54 7.56
C PRO A 147 -5.39 -13.34 6.91
N THR A 148 -5.52 -12.22 7.61
CA THR A 148 -6.24 -11.04 7.09
C THR A 148 -5.48 -10.34 5.96
N TYR A 149 -4.15 -10.32 6.01
CA TYR A 149 -3.29 -9.76 4.95
C TYR A 149 -2.89 -10.80 3.88
N ARG A 150 -3.37 -12.05 4.00
CA ARG A 150 -3.24 -13.07 2.94
C ARG A 150 -4.27 -12.89 1.84
N THR A 151 -4.18 -11.75 1.15
CA THR A 151 -5.20 -11.28 0.20
C THR A 151 -5.03 -11.90 -1.19
N LEU A 152 -3.78 -12.13 -1.64
CA LEU A 152 -3.49 -12.89 -2.87
C LEU A 152 -4.16 -14.26 -2.86
N ARG A 153 -4.77 -14.64 -3.99
CA ARG A 153 -5.49 -15.91 -4.19
C ARG A 153 -4.91 -16.73 -5.33
N ASP A 154 -5.16 -18.04 -5.26
CA ASP A 154 -4.78 -19.04 -6.25
C ASP A 154 -3.27 -19.06 -6.57
N ARG A 155 -2.89 -18.40 -7.65
CA ARG A 155 -1.52 -18.36 -8.18
C ARG A 155 -1.21 -16.96 -8.67
N LEU A 156 0.04 -16.55 -8.47
CA LEU A 156 0.62 -15.36 -9.06
C LEU A 156 1.41 -15.76 -10.31
N ARG A 157 1.09 -15.14 -11.44
CA ARG A 157 1.76 -15.35 -12.74
C ARG A 157 2.78 -14.25 -12.96
N LEU A 158 4.03 -14.62 -13.24
CA LEU A 158 5.13 -13.69 -13.43
C LEU A 158 5.75 -13.83 -14.83
N THR A 159 5.94 -12.72 -15.52
CA THR A 159 6.80 -12.63 -16.72
C THR A 159 8.09 -11.88 -16.37
N ALA A 160 8.88 -11.47 -17.37
CA ALA A 160 10.06 -10.64 -17.16
C ALA A 160 9.73 -9.22 -16.67
N ASP A 161 8.57 -8.68 -17.04
CA ASP A 161 8.19 -7.30 -16.82
C ASP A 161 6.87 -7.12 -16.06
N MET A 162 6.17 -8.20 -15.69
CA MET A 162 4.85 -8.09 -15.09
C MET A 162 4.51 -9.21 -14.10
N ALA A 163 3.56 -8.90 -13.21
CA ALA A 163 2.87 -9.86 -12.36
C ALA A 163 1.35 -9.74 -12.55
N TRP A 164 0.67 -10.87 -12.64
CA TRP A 164 -0.78 -10.96 -12.65
C TRP A 164 -1.26 -11.92 -11.58
N GLY A 165 -2.31 -11.53 -10.87
CA GLY A 165 -2.92 -12.37 -9.86
C GLY A 165 -4.34 -11.96 -9.56
N ARG A 166 -4.90 -12.61 -8.54
CA ARG A 166 -6.15 -12.20 -7.91
C ARG A 166 -5.90 -11.84 -6.46
N VAL A 167 -6.61 -10.84 -5.97
CA VAL A 167 -6.69 -10.52 -4.55
C VAL A 167 -8.14 -10.57 -4.12
N ARG A 168 -8.40 -11.00 -2.89
CA ARG A 168 -9.73 -10.92 -2.28
C ARG A 168 -9.66 -10.08 -1.02
N ALA A 169 -10.51 -9.07 -0.94
CA ALA A 169 -10.68 -8.31 0.28
C ALA A 169 -11.26 -9.23 1.37
N PRO A 170 -10.70 -9.25 2.59
CA PRO A 170 -11.27 -10.05 3.67
C PRO A 170 -12.67 -9.54 4.01
N GLU A 171 -13.52 -10.48 4.42
CA GLU A 171 -14.84 -10.19 4.97
C GLU A 171 -14.69 -10.13 6.49
N LEU A 172 -14.71 -8.92 7.04
CA LEU A 172 -14.48 -8.69 8.46
C LEU A 172 -15.79 -8.16 9.10
N PRO A 173 -16.19 -8.70 10.27
CA PRO A 173 -17.50 -8.41 10.88
C PRO A 173 -17.67 -6.97 11.40
N ARG A 174 -16.59 -6.15 11.44
CA ARG A 174 -16.63 -4.75 11.85
C ARG A 174 -15.79 -3.88 10.91
N MET A 175 -16.26 -3.74 9.67
CA MET A 175 -15.63 -2.87 8.67
C MET A 175 -16.24 -1.47 8.60
N ASP A 176 -17.25 -1.16 9.40
CA ASP A 176 -17.95 0.13 9.34
C ASP A 176 -17.00 1.31 9.61
N GLY A 177 -16.00 1.11 10.48
CA GLY A 177 -14.91 2.06 10.68
C GLY A 177 -13.87 2.06 9.56
N VAL A 178 -13.68 0.95 8.84
CA VAL A 178 -12.69 0.78 7.75
C VAL A 178 -13.20 1.32 6.41
N ARG A 179 -14.53 1.41 6.22
CA ARG A 179 -15.18 2.06 5.07
C ARG A 179 -14.89 3.56 5.11
N GLY A 180 -13.78 3.94 4.47
CA GLY A 180 -13.42 5.33 4.22
C GLY A 180 -13.62 5.71 2.75
N PRO A 181 -13.30 6.95 2.37
CA PRO A 181 -13.40 7.41 0.99
C PRO A 181 -12.51 6.63 0.00
N LEU A 182 -11.59 5.80 0.50
CA LEU A 182 -10.66 5.00 -0.29
C LEU A 182 -11.15 3.57 -0.57
N GLY A 183 -12.22 3.12 0.07
CA GLY A 183 -12.63 1.72 0.04
C GLY A 183 -11.77 0.82 0.92
N ASN A 184 -11.77 -0.48 0.59
CA ASN A 184 -11.11 -1.51 1.35
C ASN A 184 -9.57 -1.48 1.12
N PRO A 185 -8.73 -1.40 2.17
CA PRO A 185 -7.28 -1.24 2.01
C PRO A 185 -6.56 -2.52 1.55
N PHE A 186 -7.13 -3.68 1.81
CA PHE A 186 -6.47 -4.99 1.65
C PHE A 186 -6.15 -5.37 0.18
N PRO A 187 -7.02 -5.09 -0.82
CA PRO A 187 -6.67 -5.31 -2.22
C PRO A 187 -5.42 -4.56 -2.69
N LEU A 188 -5.24 -3.30 -2.30
CA LEU A 188 -4.04 -2.54 -2.67
C LEU A 188 -2.79 -3.11 -2.00
N ASP A 189 -2.88 -3.50 -0.73
CA ASP A 189 -1.77 -4.18 -0.05
C ASP A 189 -1.36 -5.46 -0.78
N GLY A 190 -2.35 -6.29 -1.17
CA GLY A 190 -2.12 -7.47 -1.99
C GLY A 190 -1.48 -7.17 -3.35
N ALA A 191 -1.89 -6.07 -4.01
CA ALA A 191 -1.29 -5.64 -5.27
C ALA A 191 0.19 -5.19 -5.08
N MET A 192 0.49 -4.45 -4.02
CA MET A 192 1.87 -4.10 -3.66
C MET A 192 2.70 -5.34 -3.28
N HIS A 193 2.08 -6.33 -2.63
CA HIS A 193 2.72 -7.59 -2.33
C HIS A 193 3.04 -8.39 -3.61
N ALA A 194 2.15 -8.41 -4.61
CA ALA A 194 2.47 -8.98 -5.93
C ALA A 194 3.69 -8.30 -6.58
N ALA A 195 3.83 -6.98 -6.43
CA ALA A 195 5.02 -6.25 -6.89
C ALA A 195 6.28 -6.66 -6.13
N CYS A 196 6.18 -6.87 -4.81
CA CYS A 196 7.28 -7.40 -4.00
C CYS A 196 7.73 -8.78 -4.49
N VAL A 197 6.80 -9.73 -4.68
CA VAL A 197 7.10 -11.08 -5.16
C VAL A 197 7.78 -11.05 -6.54
N HIS A 198 7.27 -10.25 -7.47
CA HIS A 198 7.89 -10.08 -8.78
C HIS A 198 9.27 -9.43 -8.69
N GLY A 199 9.44 -8.40 -7.86
CA GLY A 199 10.73 -7.74 -7.67
C GLY A 199 11.79 -8.67 -7.10
N GLN A 200 11.44 -9.56 -6.18
CA GLN A 200 12.35 -10.56 -5.60
C GLN A 200 12.97 -11.51 -6.63
N ARG A 201 12.33 -11.71 -7.79
CA ARG A 201 12.88 -12.46 -8.92
C ARG A 201 13.98 -11.67 -9.65
N LEU A 202 13.90 -10.35 -9.63
CA LEU A 202 14.74 -9.48 -10.44
C LEU A 202 15.99 -9.00 -9.69
N VAL A 203 15.91 -8.84 -8.37
CA VAL A 203 16.99 -8.24 -7.57
C VAL A 203 17.46 -9.16 -6.44
N ASP A 204 18.60 -8.83 -5.85
CA ASP A 204 19.19 -9.60 -4.75
C ASP A 204 18.70 -9.18 -3.35
N PHE A 205 17.72 -8.29 -3.25
CA PHE A 205 17.14 -7.83 -1.98
C PHE A 205 15.64 -8.04 -1.96
N ILE A 206 15.00 -7.95 -0.79
CA ILE A 206 13.53 -7.94 -0.71
C ILE A 206 13.04 -6.50 -0.92
N PRO A 207 12.34 -6.18 -2.02
CA PRO A 207 11.92 -4.83 -2.34
C PRO A 207 10.60 -4.51 -1.63
N PHE A 208 10.57 -3.43 -0.85
CA PHE A 208 9.40 -2.93 -0.13
C PHE A 208 8.92 -1.59 -0.70
N PRO A 209 7.60 -1.30 -0.66
CA PRO A 209 7.07 0.02 -1.03
C PRO A 209 7.71 1.14 -0.22
N VAL A 210 8.28 2.13 -0.90
CA VAL A 210 8.81 3.36 -0.28
C VAL A 210 8.09 4.62 -0.73
N GLY A 211 7.12 4.50 -1.64
CA GLY A 211 6.34 5.62 -2.14
C GLY A 211 5.82 5.39 -3.55
N PHE A 212 5.07 6.34 -4.08
CA PHE A 212 4.60 6.33 -5.47
C PHE A 212 4.34 7.75 -5.97
N ALA A 213 4.35 7.93 -7.30
CA ALA A 213 4.09 9.24 -7.89
C ALA A 213 2.61 9.61 -7.83
N ALA A 214 1.71 8.67 -8.15
CA ALA A 214 0.27 8.90 -8.10
C ALA A 214 -0.51 7.63 -7.73
N ARG A 215 -1.62 7.81 -7.02
CA ARG A 215 -2.67 6.81 -6.79
C ARG A 215 -4.01 7.44 -7.16
N VAL A 216 -4.81 6.71 -7.93
CA VAL A 216 -6.14 7.17 -8.34
C VAL A 216 -7.17 6.08 -8.12
N ILE A 217 -8.20 6.40 -7.34
CA ILE A 217 -9.32 5.51 -7.05
C ILE A 217 -10.50 5.91 -7.94
N ALA A 218 -10.73 5.13 -9.00
CA ALA A 218 -11.88 5.30 -9.88
C ALA A 218 -13.17 4.86 -9.17
N ARG A 219 -13.10 3.70 -8.50
CA ARG A 219 -14.19 3.15 -7.68
C ARG A 219 -13.58 2.44 -6.47
N PRO A 220 -13.99 2.79 -5.24
CA PRO A 220 -13.57 2.07 -4.05
C PRO A 220 -13.75 0.56 -4.16
N THR A 221 -12.80 -0.20 -3.64
CA THR A 221 -12.94 -1.64 -3.43
C THR A 221 -13.81 -1.92 -2.20
N GLU A 222 -14.43 -3.10 -2.16
CA GLU A 222 -15.41 -3.52 -1.17
C GLU A 222 -14.91 -4.78 -0.44
N GLY A 223 -15.42 -5.00 0.77
CA GLY A 223 -15.10 -6.20 1.55
C GLY A 223 -15.71 -7.45 0.93
N GLY A 224 -15.00 -8.59 1.01
CA GLY A 224 -15.48 -9.88 0.50
C GLY A 224 -15.38 -10.07 -1.02
N GLU A 225 -15.18 -9.00 -1.78
CA GLU A 225 -15.04 -9.05 -3.24
C GLU A 225 -13.63 -9.48 -3.68
N SER A 226 -13.57 -10.05 -4.90
CA SER A 226 -12.35 -10.43 -5.59
C SER A 226 -12.00 -9.44 -6.70
N TYR A 227 -10.70 -9.22 -6.90
CA TYR A 227 -10.16 -8.30 -7.88
C TYR A 227 -9.01 -8.94 -8.65
N ALA A 228 -8.93 -8.65 -9.94
CA ALA A 228 -7.74 -8.90 -10.72
C ALA A 228 -6.69 -7.81 -10.43
N VAL A 229 -5.44 -8.22 -10.25
CA VAL A 229 -4.31 -7.29 -10.10
C VAL A 229 -3.35 -7.44 -11.25
N ARG A 230 -2.86 -6.31 -11.75
CA ARG A 230 -1.77 -6.25 -12.72
C ARG A 230 -0.70 -5.33 -12.18
N VAL A 231 0.53 -5.82 -12.16
CA VAL A 231 1.72 -5.09 -11.81
C VAL A 231 2.66 -5.08 -13.01
N ARG A 232 3.12 -3.92 -13.44
CA ARG A 232 4.03 -3.76 -14.58
C ARG A 232 5.29 -3.03 -14.17
N LEU A 233 6.45 -3.65 -14.38
CA LEU A 233 7.75 -3.03 -14.23
C LEU A 233 7.89 -1.89 -15.23
N ARG A 234 8.26 -0.72 -14.74
CA ARG A 234 8.51 0.49 -15.52
C ARG A 234 10.00 0.73 -15.71
N SER A 235 10.77 0.56 -14.65
CA SER A 235 12.21 0.68 -14.68
C SER A 235 12.85 -0.13 -13.57
N ARG A 236 14.12 -0.45 -13.78
CA ARG A 236 14.98 -1.14 -12.84
C ARG A 236 16.32 -0.40 -12.77
N ALA A 237 16.71 -0.06 -11.55
CA ALA A 237 18.05 0.40 -11.20
C ALA A 237 18.62 -0.52 -10.11
N ASP A 238 19.90 -0.36 -9.77
CA ASP A 238 20.60 -1.26 -8.84
C ASP A 238 19.94 -1.35 -7.45
N ASN A 239 19.33 -0.26 -6.99
CA ASN A 239 18.74 -0.14 -5.65
C ASN A 239 17.25 0.20 -5.65
N GLU A 240 16.61 0.26 -6.83
CA GLU A 240 15.22 0.68 -6.95
C GLU A 240 14.52 0.00 -8.14
N LEU A 241 13.33 -0.52 -7.87
CA LEU A 241 12.38 -0.97 -8.88
C LEU A 241 11.19 -0.03 -8.90
N VAL A 242 10.71 0.29 -10.10
CA VAL A 242 9.52 1.13 -10.28
C VAL A 242 8.44 0.35 -11.01
N TYR A 243 7.22 0.38 -10.47
CA TYR A 243 6.07 -0.37 -10.98
C TYR A 243 4.85 0.52 -11.20
N ASP A 244 4.03 0.16 -12.18
CA ASP A 244 2.64 0.60 -12.26
C ASP A 244 1.73 -0.54 -11.84
N LEU A 245 0.69 -0.24 -11.04
CA LEU A 245 -0.30 -1.19 -10.58
C LEU A 245 -1.69 -0.79 -11.06
N ALA A 246 -2.52 -1.81 -11.25
CA ALA A 246 -3.93 -1.61 -11.41
C ALA A 246 -4.74 -2.76 -10.81
N ILE A 247 -5.90 -2.40 -10.28
CA ILE A 247 -6.88 -3.28 -9.67
C ILE A 247 -8.16 -3.20 -10.48
N LEU A 248 -8.65 -4.33 -10.96
CA LEU A 248 -9.88 -4.43 -11.74
C LEU A 248 -10.89 -5.33 -11.04
N ASP A 249 -12.17 -5.01 -11.18
CA ASP A 249 -13.23 -5.94 -10.78
C ASP A 249 -13.36 -7.12 -11.76
N GLU A 250 -14.24 -8.06 -11.44
CA GLU A 250 -14.48 -9.26 -12.26
C GLU A 250 -15.00 -8.92 -13.67
N GLY A 251 -15.65 -7.78 -13.85
CA GLY A 251 -16.08 -7.26 -15.14
C GLY A 251 -14.97 -6.55 -15.93
N GLY A 252 -13.73 -6.56 -15.43
CA GLY A 252 -12.61 -5.87 -16.05
C GLY A 252 -12.66 -4.35 -15.92
N ARG A 253 -13.53 -3.81 -15.06
CA ARG A 253 -13.64 -2.36 -14.83
C ARG A 253 -12.59 -1.95 -13.81
N LEU A 254 -11.92 -0.84 -14.08
CA LEU A 254 -10.88 -0.30 -13.20
C LEU A 254 -11.49 0.15 -11.86
N ARG A 255 -10.92 -0.35 -10.77
CA ARG A 255 -11.19 0.14 -9.40
C ARG A 255 -10.16 1.19 -9.00
N GLU A 256 -8.88 0.89 -9.20
CA GLU A 256 -7.78 1.72 -8.72
C GLU A 256 -6.49 1.55 -9.56
N THR A 257 -5.69 2.61 -9.68
CA THR A 257 -4.30 2.57 -10.17
C THR A 257 -3.30 3.17 -9.19
N VAL A 258 -2.06 2.67 -9.26
CA VAL A 258 -0.88 3.31 -8.68
C VAL A 258 0.16 3.46 -9.78
N THR A 259 0.68 4.66 -9.97
CA THR A 259 1.70 4.98 -10.98
C THR A 259 3.04 5.22 -10.31
N ALA A 260 4.08 4.61 -10.87
CA ALA A 260 5.45 4.70 -10.40
C ALA A 260 5.60 4.37 -8.90
N LEU A 261 5.04 3.25 -8.46
CA LEU A 261 5.34 2.62 -7.18
C LEU A 261 6.84 2.31 -7.10
N ARG A 262 7.50 2.90 -6.12
CA ARG A 262 8.93 2.73 -5.87
C ARG A 262 9.15 1.66 -4.84
N MET A 263 10.04 0.73 -5.14
CA MET A 263 10.34 -0.40 -4.29
C MET A 263 11.85 -0.48 -4.04
N ARG A 264 12.26 -0.57 -2.77
CA ARG A 264 13.68 -0.56 -2.35
C ARG A 264 13.94 -1.54 -1.21
N ASP A 265 15.21 -1.81 -0.95
CA ASP A 265 15.63 -2.50 0.26
C ASP A 265 15.50 -1.58 1.48
N VAL A 266 14.69 -1.99 2.45
CA VAL A 266 14.52 -1.30 3.74
C VAL A 266 15.17 -2.09 4.89
N SER A 267 15.72 -3.26 4.60
CA SER A 267 16.41 -4.12 5.57
C SER A 267 17.89 -3.78 5.70
N GLY A 268 18.48 -3.09 4.72
CA GLY A 268 19.91 -2.79 4.66
C GLY A 268 20.74 -4.02 4.30
N GLY A 269 20.24 -4.88 3.42
CA GLY A 269 20.89 -6.09 2.92
C GLY A 269 20.78 -7.30 3.83
N ARG A 270 20.13 -7.18 5.00
CA ARG A 270 20.00 -8.24 6.00
C ARG A 270 19.07 -9.37 5.58
N ILE A 271 18.13 -9.10 4.68
CA ILE A 271 17.16 -10.09 4.21
C ILE A 271 17.31 -10.25 2.71
N ARG A 272 17.43 -11.50 2.25
CA ARG A 272 17.63 -11.87 0.85
C ARG A 272 16.43 -12.68 0.36
N PRO A 273 16.03 -12.55 -0.92
CA PRO A 273 15.03 -13.42 -1.50
C PRO A 273 15.46 -14.89 -1.46
N PRO A 274 14.55 -15.85 -1.25
CA PRO A 274 14.90 -17.26 -1.29
C PRO A 274 15.28 -17.68 -2.73
N ALA A 275 16.25 -18.57 -2.87
CA ALA A 275 16.80 -18.95 -4.19
C ALA A 275 15.74 -19.42 -5.20
N TRP A 276 14.69 -20.09 -4.72
CA TRP A 276 13.64 -20.63 -5.58
C TRP A 276 12.86 -19.55 -6.35
N VAL A 277 12.76 -18.32 -5.83
CA VAL A 277 12.01 -17.24 -6.51
C VAL A 277 12.74 -16.72 -7.74
N LYS A 278 14.07 -16.93 -7.81
CA LYS A 278 14.92 -16.57 -8.96
C LYS A 278 15.12 -17.72 -9.94
N ALA A 279 15.07 -18.95 -9.45
CA ALA A 279 15.39 -20.15 -10.21
C ALA A 279 14.29 -20.61 -11.19
N SER A 280 13.32 -19.75 -11.51
CA SER A 280 12.14 -20.11 -12.30
C SER A 280 11.79 -19.07 -13.39
#